data_AF-A0A7C3FH44-F1
#
_entry.id   AF-A0A7C3FH44-F1
#
_cell.length_a   1.000
_cell.length_b   1.000
_cell.length_c   1.000
_cell.angle_alpha   90.00
_cell.angle_beta   90.00
_cell.angle_gamma   90.00
#
_symmetry.space_group_name_H-M   'P 1'
#
loop_
_entity.id
_entity.type
_entity.pdbx_description
1 polymer ?
#
loop_
_entity_poly.entity_id
_entity_poly.type
_entity_poly.pdbx_seq_one_letter_code
_entity_poly.pdbx_strand_id
1 'polypeptide(L)'
;MSKIDETDFQHPSEREFARLLDFYGIPWEYEPRTFPLEYNEDGSLRSAFSPDFYLPEQDLYVELTTQSPRLNRLKNKKIRRLRELYPDINVKLLNRRDIRSLAIKYDLPDPSVVNTEEGHPRDRS
;
A
#
# COMPACT_ATOMS: atom_id res chain seq x y z
N MET A 1 -11.06 16.13 8.99
CA MET A 1 -10.50 16.31 7.64
C MET A 1 -10.62 14.96 6.92
N SER A 2 -10.18 14.80 5.67
CA SER A 2 -10.07 13.44 5.12
C SER A 2 -8.89 12.72 5.82
N LYS A 3 -8.94 11.38 5.93
CA LYS A 3 -7.83 10.59 6.50
C LYS A 3 -6.49 10.89 5.82
N ILE A 4 -6.53 11.17 4.51
CA ILE A 4 -5.37 11.54 3.69
C ILE A 4 -4.78 12.91 4.08
N ASP A 5 -5.60 13.87 4.48
CA ASP A 5 -5.14 15.20 4.88
C ASP A 5 -4.54 15.18 6.30
N GLU A 6 -4.97 14.23 7.14
CA GLU A 6 -4.47 14.03 8.50
C GLU A 6 -3.21 13.15 8.54
N THR A 7 -2.88 12.46 7.44
CA THR A 7 -1.70 11.58 7.33
C THR A 7 -0.50 12.34 6.77
N ASP A 8 0.62 12.29 7.48
CA ASP A 8 1.90 12.85 7.07
C ASP A 8 2.71 11.84 6.25
N PHE A 9 2.42 11.79 4.94
CA PHE A 9 3.12 10.90 4.02
C PHE A 9 4.56 11.36 3.75
N GLN A 10 5.52 10.45 3.94
CA GLN A 10 6.94 10.68 3.65
C GLN A 10 7.20 10.92 2.16
N HIS A 11 6.41 10.30 1.28
CA HIS A 11 6.58 10.43 -0.17
C HIS A 11 5.27 10.72 -0.93
N PRO A 12 5.31 11.52 -2.01
CA PRO A 12 4.11 11.81 -2.82
C PRO A 12 3.42 10.56 -3.37
N SER A 13 4.18 9.50 -3.67
CA SER A 13 3.63 8.22 -4.15
C SER A 13 2.77 7.50 -3.11
N GLU A 14 3.04 7.67 -1.82
CA GLU A 14 2.22 7.08 -0.74
C GLU A 14 0.87 7.78 -0.68
N ARG A 15 0.88 9.12 -0.75
CA ARG A 15 -0.36 9.92 -0.83
C ARG A 15 -1.18 9.56 -2.08
N GLU A 16 -0.53 9.39 -3.23
CA GLU A 16 -1.19 8.91 -4.46
C GLU A 16 -1.84 7.54 -4.27
N PHE A 17 -1.15 6.62 -3.60
CA PHE A 17 -1.67 5.27 -3.33
C PHE A 17 -2.85 5.29 -2.35
N ALA A 18 -2.76 6.06 -1.27
CA ALA A 18 -3.86 6.25 -0.33
C ALA A 18 -5.13 6.79 -1.01
N ARG A 19 -4.99 7.79 -1.91
CA ARG A 19 -6.11 8.30 -2.71
C ARG A 19 -6.75 7.24 -3.57
N LEU A 20 -5.93 6.35 -4.15
CA LEU A 20 -6.44 5.27 -4.98
C LEU A 20 -7.21 4.24 -4.14
N LEU A 21 -6.71 3.89 -2.95
CA LEU A 21 -7.40 3.01 -2.03
C LEU A 21 -8.74 3.61 -1.56
N ASP A 22 -8.74 4.89 -1.18
CA ASP A 22 -9.97 5.63 -0.82
C ASP A 22 -10.98 5.66 -1.97
N PHE A 23 -10.52 5.93 -3.19
CA PHE A 23 -11.36 5.93 -4.39
C PHE A 23 -12.03 4.56 -4.63
N TYR A 24 -11.33 3.48 -4.32
CA TYR A 24 -11.84 2.11 -4.41
C TYR A 24 -12.57 1.62 -3.15
N GLY A 25 -12.70 2.46 -2.12
CA GLY A 25 -13.32 2.09 -0.85
C GLY A 25 -12.55 1.03 -0.06
N ILE A 26 -11.26 0.85 -0.33
CA ILE A 26 -10.43 -0.15 0.37
C ILE A 26 -9.93 0.45 1.68
N PRO A 27 -10.24 -0.14 2.84
CA PRO A 27 -9.67 0.29 4.11
C PRO A 27 -8.15 0.10 4.11
N TRP A 28 -7.43 1.10 4.64
CA TRP A 28 -5.98 1.05 4.73
C TRP A 28 -5.47 1.67 6.01
N GLU A 29 -4.28 1.28 6.44
CA GLU A 29 -3.52 1.91 7.53
C GLU A 29 -2.13 2.29 7.02
N TYR A 30 -1.64 3.47 7.39
CA TYR A 30 -0.31 3.96 6.99
C TYR A 30 0.70 3.68 8.10
N GLU A 31 1.86 3.12 7.72
CA GLU A 31 2.93 2.66 8.63
C GLU A 31 2.41 1.95 9.90
N PRO A 32 1.53 0.94 9.76
CA PRO A 32 0.75 0.36 10.86
C PRO A 32 1.61 -0.34 11.90
N ARG A 33 2.77 -0.87 11.48
CA ARG A 33 3.63 -1.67 12.33
C ARG A 33 5.07 -1.70 11.83
N THR A 34 6.00 -1.70 12.78
CA THR A 34 7.42 -1.95 12.53
C THR A 34 7.81 -3.35 13.00
N PHE A 35 8.51 -4.10 12.16
CA PHE A 35 8.98 -5.45 12.40
C PHE A 35 10.50 -5.48 12.60
N PRO A 36 10.99 -5.85 13.79
CA PRO A 36 12.41 -6.12 14.00
C PRO A 36 12.90 -7.29 13.13
N LEU A 37 14.00 -7.11 12.41
CA LEU A 37 14.58 -8.12 11.51
C LEU A 37 15.94 -8.65 11.96
N GLU A 38 16.75 -7.78 12.57
CA GLU A 38 18.07 -8.14 13.09
C GLU A 38 18.37 -7.34 14.37
N TYR A 39 19.03 -7.99 15.32
CA TYR A 39 19.57 -7.38 16.53
C TYR A 39 21.09 -7.51 16.53
N ASN A 40 21.77 -6.57 17.18
CA ASN A 40 23.21 -6.66 17.45
C ASN A 40 23.48 -7.62 18.63
N GLU A 41 24.75 -7.95 18.86
CA GLU A 41 25.18 -8.82 19.97
C GLU A 41 24.83 -8.25 21.36
N ASP A 42 24.77 -6.92 21.47
CA ASP A 42 24.35 -6.20 22.68
C ASP A 42 22.83 -6.13 22.88
N GLY A 43 22.05 -6.74 21.97
CA GLY A 43 20.59 -6.72 21.99
C GLY A 43 19.93 -5.48 21.39
N SER A 44 20.70 -4.51 20.90
CA SER A 44 20.15 -3.32 20.24
C SER A 44 19.57 -3.64 18.86
N LEU A 45 18.51 -2.93 18.46
CA LEU A 45 17.86 -3.13 17.16
C LEU A 45 18.78 -2.71 16.02
N ARG A 46 19.24 -3.66 15.20
CA ARG A 46 20.14 -3.41 14.07
C ARG A 46 19.38 -3.07 12.81
N SER A 47 18.30 -3.78 12.54
CA SER A 47 17.47 -3.51 11.38
C SER A 47 16.01 -3.88 11.61
N ALA A 48 15.13 -3.08 11.04
CA ALA A 48 13.70 -3.31 11.03
C ALA A 48 13.11 -3.02 9.65
N PHE A 49 11.87 -3.44 9.49
CA PHE A 49 11.05 -3.23 8.31
C PHE A 49 9.69 -2.69 8.71
N SER A 50 9.30 -1.56 8.13
CA SER A 50 8.05 -0.87 8.38
C SER A 50 7.36 -0.76 7.03
N PRO A 51 6.32 -1.59 6.77
CA PRO A 51 5.59 -1.51 5.51
C PRO A 51 4.88 -0.16 5.40
N ASP A 52 4.86 0.40 4.19
CA ASP A 52 4.19 1.69 3.94
C ASP A 52 2.68 1.62 4.26
N PHE A 53 2.01 0.49 3.94
CA PHE A 53 0.58 0.31 4.17
C PHE A 53 0.20 -1.09 4.70
N TYR A 54 -0.96 -1.18 5.36
CA TYR A 54 -1.69 -2.43 5.59
C TYR A 54 -3.11 -2.31 5.07
N LEU A 55 -3.61 -3.37 4.44
CA LEU A 55 -4.97 -3.52 3.94
C LEU A 55 -5.68 -4.58 4.79
N PRO A 56 -6.51 -4.18 5.78
CA PRO A 56 -7.07 -5.11 6.77
C PRO A 56 -7.97 -6.19 6.17
N GLU A 57 -8.75 -5.86 5.14
CA GLU A 57 -9.67 -6.82 4.51
C GLU A 57 -8.95 -7.98 3.80
N GLN A 58 -7.73 -7.72 3.31
CA GLN A 58 -6.92 -8.70 2.60
C GLN A 58 -5.81 -9.29 3.49
N ASP A 59 -5.73 -8.85 4.74
CA ASP A 59 -4.63 -9.11 5.67
C ASP A 59 -3.27 -8.98 4.96
N LEU A 60 -3.02 -7.82 4.34
CA LEU A 60 -1.90 -7.62 3.43
C LEU A 60 -1.12 -6.34 3.76
N TYR A 61 0.17 -6.50 4.02
CA TYR A 61 1.12 -5.40 4.06
C TYR A 61 1.65 -5.07 2.66
N VAL A 62 1.74 -3.77 2.36
CA VAL A 62 2.20 -3.26 1.08
C VAL A 62 3.39 -2.35 1.29
N GLU A 63 4.44 -2.59 0.50
CA GLU A 63 5.62 -1.74 0.40
C GLU A 63 5.67 -1.15 -1.02
N LEU A 64 5.65 0.16 -1.14
CA LEU A 64 5.80 0.86 -2.39
C LEU A 64 7.27 0.85 -2.82
N THR A 65 7.48 0.69 -4.13
CA THR A 65 8.81 0.64 -4.71
C THR A 65 8.93 1.47 -5.98
N THR A 66 10.13 1.99 -6.19
CA THR A 66 10.50 2.66 -7.44
C THR A 66 11.11 1.66 -8.42
N GLN A 67 11.45 2.09 -9.62
CA GLN A 67 12.12 1.23 -10.61
C GLN A 67 13.62 1.04 -10.35
N SER A 68 14.16 1.56 -9.23
CA SER A 68 15.59 1.46 -8.93
C SER A 68 15.99 0.01 -8.57
N PRO A 69 16.80 -0.69 -9.39
CA PRO A 69 17.15 -2.08 -9.11
C PRO A 69 17.92 -2.24 -7.79
N ARG A 70 18.77 -1.26 -7.45
CA ARG A 70 19.56 -1.28 -6.21
C ARG A 70 18.66 -1.18 -4.98
N LEU A 71 17.70 -0.24 -4.95
CA LEU A 71 16.78 -0.09 -3.82
C LEU A 71 15.85 -1.29 -3.72
N ASN A 72 15.34 -1.78 -4.85
CA ASN A 72 14.48 -2.97 -4.89
C ASN A 72 15.19 -4.19 -4.33
N ARG A 73 16.50 -4.37 -4.59
CA ARG A 73 17.28 -5.45 -4.01
C ARG A 73 17.37 -5.36 -2.48
N LEU A 74 17.55 -4.16 -1.94
CA LEU A 74 17.61 -3.94 -0.49
C LEU A 74 16.24 -4.21 0.16
N LYS A 75 15.16 -3.68 -0.41
CA LYS A 75 13.78 -3.95 0.05
C LYS A 75 13.46 -5.45 0.01
N ASN A 76 13.79 -6.13 -1.09
CA ASN A 76 13.60 -7.58 -1.22
C ASN A 76 14.42 -8.39 -0.19
N LYS A 77 15.63 -7.95 0.17
CA LYS A 77 16.41 -8.60 1.24
C LYS A 77 15.68 -8.50 2.58
N LYS A 78 15.16 -7.32 2.93
CA LYS A 78 14.36 -7.13 4.16
C LYS A 78 13.07 -7.96 4.14
N ILE A 79 12.33 -7.97 3.03
CA ILE A 79 11.11 -8.77 2.88
C ILE A 79 11.39 -10.27 3.01
N ARG A 80 12.48 -10.76 2.40
CA ARG A 80 12.88 -12.17 2.59
C ARG A 80 13.13 -12.47 4.06
N ARG A 81 13.87 -11.60 4.75
CA ARG A 81 14.14 -11.76 6.19
C ARG A 81 12.87 -11.67 7.03
N LEU A 82 11.94 -10.79 6.68
CA LEU A 82 10.63 -10.70 7.32
C LEU A 82 9.89 -12.03 7.21
N ARG A 83 9.80 -12.62 6.02
CA ARG A 83 9.11 -13.91 5.80
C ARG A 83 9.78 -15.08 6.51
N GLU A 84 11.09 -15.03 6.72
CA GLU A 84 11.80 -16.04 7.53
C GLU A 84 11.44 -15.95 9.01
N LEU A 85 11.26 -14.73 9.55
CA LEU A 85 11.01 -14.49 10.98
C LEU A 85 9.52 -14.47 11.33
N TYR A 86 8.68 -14.04 10.39
CA TYR A 86 7.24 -13.84 10.54
C TYR A 86 6.53 -14.49 9.34
N PRO A 87 6.45 -15.83 9.29
CA PRO A 87 5.94 -16.56 8.12
C PRO A 87 4.46 -16.27 7.83
N ASP A 88 3.69 -15.88 8.85
CA ASP A 88 2.27 -15.57 8.72
C ASP A 88 1.99 -14.17 8.16
N ILE A 89 3.04 -13.34 7.98
CA ILE A 89 2.89 -11.97 7.48
C ILE A 89 2.87 -11.95 5.95
N ASN A 90 1.71 -11.60 5.40
CA ASN A 90 1.56 -11.37 3.97
C ASN A 90 2.10 -9.98 3.61
N VAL A 91 3.18 -9.93 2.85
CA VAL A 91 3.75 -8.66 2.35
C VAL A 91 3.97 -8.69 0.84
N LYS A 92 3.66 -7.59 0.16
CA LYS A 92 3.94 -7.39 -1.28
C LYS A 92 4.69 -6.09 -1.54
N LEU A 93 5.65 -6.17 -2.45
CA LEU A 93 6.34 -5.01 -3.02
C LEU A 93 5.58 -4.58 -4.29
N LEU A 94 5.09 -3.35 -4.35
CA LEU A 94 4.32 -2.83 -5.48
C LEU A 94 5.02 -1.63 -6.12
N ASN A 95 5.22 -1.71 -7.43
CA ASN A 95 5.65 -0.56 -8.22
C ASN A 95 4.44 0.16 -8.85
N ARG A 96 4.66 1.34 -9.44
CA ARG A 96 3.62 2.13 -10.12
C ARG A 96 2.76 1.37 -11.15
N ARG A 97 3.33 0.40 -11.87
CA ARG A 97 2.59 -0.45 -12.81
C ARG A 97 1.75 -1.48 -12.08
N ASP A 98 2.29 -2.09 -11.03
CA ASP A 98 1.58 -3.08 -10.21
C ASP A 98 0.34 -2.45 -9.56
N ILE A 99 0.41 -1.18 -9.18
CA ILE A 99 -0.73 -0.40 -8.65
C ILE A 99 -1.90 -0.41 -9.63
N ARG A 100 -1.64 -0.13 -10.92
CA ARG A 100 -2.68 -0.17 -11.97
C ARG A 100 -3.20 -1.58 -12.21
N SER A 101 -2.35 -2.59 -12.08
CA SER A 101 -2.78 -3.99 -12.20
C SER A 101 -3.56 -4.47 -10.98
N LEU A 102 -3.29 -3.94 -9.78
CA LEU A 102 -4.01 -4.26 -8.55
C LEU A 102 -5.47 -3.78 -8.65
N ALA A 103 -5.67 -2.54 -9.12
CA ALA A 103 -6.98 -2.01 -9.49
C ALA A 103 -7.81 -3.02 -10.31
N ILE A 104 -7.24 -3.49 -11.41
CA ILE A 104 -7.92 -4.41 -12.33
C ILE A 104 -8.12 -5.80 -11.71
N LYS A 105 -7.11 -6.33 -11.01
CA LYS A 105 -7.12 -7.71 -10.49
C LYS A 105 -8.12 -7.91 -9.35
N TYR A 106 -8.39 -6.87 -8.59
CA TYR A 106 -9.31 -6.92 -7.46
C TYR A 106 -10.70 -6.35 -7.82
N ASP A 107 -11.01 -6.25 -9.12
CA ASP A 107 -12.27 -5.74 -9.68
C ASP A 107 -12.65 -4.35 -9.16
N LEU A 108 -11.63 -3.50 -9.01
CA LEU A 108 -11.78 -2.18 -8.46
C LEU A 108 -12.19 -1.21 -9.59
N PRO A 109 -13.27 -0.41 -9.45
CA PRO A 109 -13.88 0.37 -10.53
C PRO A 109 -12.93 1.39 -11.19
N ASP A 110 -12.55 1.21 -12.45
CA ASP A 110 -11.55 2.05 -13.13
C ASP A 110 -11.78 3.57 -12.92
N PRO A 111 -10.77 4.36 -12.48
CA PRO A 111 -10.91 5.79 -12.23
C PRO A 111 -11.30 6.61 -13.47
N SER A 112 -11.21 6.03 -14.66
CA SER A 112 -11.66 6.65 -15.90
C SER A 112 -13.14 6.42 -16.24
N VAL A 113 -13.86 5.54 -15.53
CA VAL A 113 -15.29 5.25 -15.80
C VAL A 113 -16.27 5.90 -14.81
N VAL A 114 -15.83 6.54 -13.73
CA VAL A 114 -16.73 7.14 -12.72
C VAL A 114 -17.14 8.59 -13.06
N ASN A 115 -17.28 8.91 -14.35
CA ASN A 115 -17.97 10.11 -14.80
C ASN A 115 -18.99 9.68 -15.85
N THR A 116 -20.28 10.02 -15.66
CA THR A 116 -21.49 9.56 -16.36
C THR A 116 -22.12 8.40 -15.57
N GLU A 117 -23.14 8.59 -14.71
CA GLU A 117 -24.43 9.21 -15.00
C GLU A 117 -25.03 9.89 -13.74
N GLU A 118 -25.23 11.21 -13.78
CA GLU A 118 -26.35 11.82 -13.06
C GLU A 118 -27.61 11.61 -13.91
N GLY A 119 -28.36 10.56 -13.60
CA GLY A 119 -29.69 10.34 -14.13
C GLY A 119 -30.65 11.40 -13.61
N HIS A 120 -30.78 12.51 -14.32
CA HIS A 120 -31.88 13.47 -14.14
C HIS A 120 -33.15 12.87 -14.75
N PRO A 121 -34.21 12.57 -13.97
CA PRO A 121 -35.47 12.15 -14.56
C PRO A 121 -36.12 13.39 -15.17
N ARG A 122 -36.07 13.54 -16.50
CA ARG A 122 -36.98 14.45 -17.18
C ARG A 122 -38.33 13.77 -17.35
N ASP A 123 -39.30 14.31 -16.63
CA ASP A 123 -40.73 14.16 -16.83
C ASP A 123 -41.07 14.05 -18.31
N ARG A 124 -41.85 13.02 -18.64
CA ARG A 124 -42.62 12.98 -19.89
C ARG A 124 -43.92 13.73 -19.63
N SER A 125 -44.16 14.78 -20.41
CA SER A 125 -45.48 15.31 -20.74
C SER A 125 -45.58 15.41 -22.26
#